data_AF-A0A7C5DQ08-F1
#
_entry.id   AF-A0A7C5DQ08-F1
#
_cell.length_a   1.000
_cell.length_b   1.000
_cell.length_c   1.000
_cell.angle_alpha   90.00
_cell.angle_beta   90.00
_cell.angle_gamma   90.00
#
_symmetry.space_group_name_H-M   'P 1'
#
loop_
_entity.id
_entity.type
_entity.pdbx_description
1 polymer ?
#
loop_
_entity_poly.entity_id
_entity_poly.type
_entity_poly.pdbx_seq_one_letter_code
_entity_poly.pdbx_strand_id
1 'polypeptide(L)'
;MSENKVFTNPDGNIILEIADNGFSAYLTIKETQNLFDEKEISNLLQQAGIKFGFENASNYLKQKQIKKEFNQPFLIALGEKHEPEIEVSYLIEKNETIDPQHIENTSEIKELKKIIKNQPLLTLKVQENPKSSFDVFGNEISSE
;
A
#
# COMPACT_ATOMS: atom_id res chain seq x y z
N MET A 1 -20.41 -5.46 3.60
CA MET A 1 -19.67 -4.53 4.48
C MET A 1 -19.02 -5.42 5.51
N SER A 2 -17.71 -5.65 5.40
CA SER A 2 -16.98 -6.44 6.39
C SER A 2 -16.66 -5.51 7.55
N GLU A 3 -16.88 -5.97 8.78
CA GLU A 3 -16.66 -5.17 9.99
C GLU A 3 -15.19 -5.32 10.42
N ASN A 4 -14.57 -4.20 10.82
CA ASN A 4 -13.22 -4.21 11.40
C ASN A 4 -13.21 -5.16 12.61
N LYS A 5 -12.22 -6.06 12.67
CA LYS A 5 -12.09 -6.97 13.81
C LYS A 5 -11.47 -6.21 14.98
N VAL A 6 -12.23 -6.04 16.06
CA VAL A 6 -11.79 -5.35 17.26
C VAL A 6 -11.59 -6.36 18.38
N PHE A 7 -10.41 -6.31 19.01
CA PHE A 7 -10.04 -7.08 20.20
C PHE A 7 -9.75 -6.10 21.32
N THR A 8 -10.11 -6.46 22.54
CA THR A 8 -9.93 -5.59 23.71
C THR A 8 -9.49 -6.43 24.90
N ASN A 9 -8.54 -5.93 25.68
CA ASN A 9 -8.13 -6.60 26.91
C ASN A 9 -9.27 -6.56 27.96
N PRO A 10 -9.22 -7.37 29.02
CA PRO A 10 -10.27 -7.42 30.04
C PRO A 10 -10.62 -6.06 30.65
N ASP A 11 -9.63 -5.17 30.81
CA ASP A 11 -9.81 -3.86 31.42
C ASP A 11 -10.33 -2.78 30.46
N GLY A 12 -10.43 -3.07 29.16
CA GLY A 12 -10.98 -2.11 28.20
C GLY A 12 -10.07 -0.94 27.84
N ASN A 13 -8.80 -0.94 28.29
CA ASN A 13 -7.82 0.13 28.09
C ASN A 13 -6.81 -0.18 26.97
N ILE A 14 -6.75 -1.41 26.46
CA ILE A 14 -5.94 -1.78 25.30
C ILE A 14 -6.89 -2.30 24.22
N ILE A 15 -6.94 -1.59 23.10
CA ILE A 15 -7.81 -1.92 21.95
C ILE A 15 -6.91 -2.22 20.75
N LEU A 16 -7.12 -3.37 20.13
CA LEU A 16 -6.45 -3.80 18.92
C LEU A 16 -7.49 -3.90 17.80
N GLU A 17 -7.27 -3.16 16.72
CA GLU A 17 -8.17 -3.11 15.57
C GLU A 17 -7.44 -3.61 14.33
N ILE A 18 -8.02 -4.58 13.62
CA ILE A 18 -7.52 -5.04 12.34
C ILE A 18 -8.40 -4.46 11.24
N ALA A 19 -7.77 -3.77 10.28
CA ALA A 19 -8.45 -3.25 9.12
C ALA A 19 -9.11 -4.37 8.31
N ASP A 20 -10.25 -4.08 7.69
CA ASP A 20 -11.02 -5.04 6.87
C ASP A 20 -10.19 -5.76 5.78
N ASN A 21 -9.17 -5.09 5.26
CA ASN A 21 -8.29 -5.66 4.23
C ASN A 21 -7.27 -6.66 4.78
N GLY A 22 -7.12 -6.79 6.10
CA GLY A 22 -6.14 -7.68 6.75
C GLY A 22 -4.68 -7.24 6.61
N PHE A 23 -4.39 -6.08 6.04
CA PHE A 23 -3.01 -5.60 5.80
C PHE A 23 -2.50 -4.62 6.85
N SER A 24 -3.33 -4.22 7.81
CA SER A 24 -2.92 -3.27 8.84
C SER A 24 -3.65 -3.56 10.14
N ALA A 25 -2.92 -3.43 11.24
CA ALA A 25 -3.45 -3.49 12.58
C ALA A 25 -3.00 -2.29 13.40
N TYR A 26 -3.90 -1.76 14.22
CA TYR A 26 -3.73 -0.57 15.01
C TYR A 26 -3.94 -0.91 16.49
N LEU A 27 -3.08 -0.37 17.34
CA LEU A 27 -3.17 -0.49 18.79
C LEU A 27 -3.50 0.88 19.37
N THR A 28 -4.51 0.93 20.23
CA THR A 28 -4.84 2.10 21.06
C THR A 28 -4.64 1.72 22.51
N ILE A 29 -3.78 2.45 23.21
CA ILE A 29 -3.61 2.34 24.66
C ILE A 29 -4.28 3.56 25.27
N LYS A 30 -5.35 3.36 26.04
CA LYS A 30 -6.00 4.43 26.77
C LYS A 30 -5.13 4.91 27.90
N GLU A 31 -5.13 6.21 28.12
CA GLU A 31 -4.47 6.77 29.30
C GLU A 31 -5.22 6.33 30.55
N THR A 32 -4.53 5.61 31.44
CA THR A 32 -5.07 5.19 32.72
C THR A 32 -4.06 5.49 33.82
N GLN A 33 -4.51 5.61 35.06
CA GLN A 33 -3.62 5.79 36.21
C GLN A 33 -2.88 4.50 36.61
N ASN A 34 -3.25 3.36 36.03
CA ASN A 34 -2.69 2.06 36.33
C ASN A 34 -1.52 1.74 35.38
N LEU A 35 -0.56 0.96 35.88
CA LEU A 35 0.50 0.38 35.05
C LEU A 35 -0.09 -0.69 34.13
N PHE A 36 0.38 -0.74 32.89
CA PHE A 36 -0.05 -1.72 31.90
C PHE A 36 0.90 -2.93 31.90
N ASP A 37 0.36 -4.14 31.77
CA ASP A 37 1.16 -5.36 31.57
C ASP A 37 1.38 -5.60 30.08
N GLU A 38 2.65 -5.65 29.65
CA GLU A 38 3.04 -5.95 28.28
C GLU A 38 2.49 -7.31 27.79
N LYS A 39 2.27 -8.26 28.71
CA LYS A 39 1.69 -9.57 28.38
C LYS A 39 0.28 -9.44 27.83
N GLU A 40 -0.48 -8.42 28.22
CA GLU A 40 -1.84 -8.21 27.69
C GLU A 40 -1.81 -7.86 26.20
N ILE A 41 -0.85 -7.03 25.79
CA ILE A 41 -0.64 -6.70 24.37
C ILE A 41 -0.25 -7.96 23.60
N SER A 42 0.70 -8.74 24.14
CA SER A 42 1.13 -9.99 23.52
C SER A 42 -0.02 -10.99 23.36
N ASN A 43 -0.84 -11.15 24.40
CA ASN A 43 -2.03 -12.00 24.36
C ASN A 43 -3.04 -11.52 23.32
N LEU A 44 -3.29 -10.21 23.22
CA LEU A 44 -4.19 -9.65 22.20
C LEU A 44 -3.69 -9.91 20.79
N LEU A 45 -2.40 -9.70 20.53
CA LEU A 45 -1.79 -9.98 19.22
C LEU A 45 -1.91 -11.47 18.86
N GLN A 46 -1.69 -12.36 19.83
CA GLN A 46 -1.83 -13.80 19.63
C GLN A 46 -3.28 -14.21 19.37
N GLN A 47 -4.25 -13.67 20.14
CA GLN A 47 -5.68 -13.92 19.95
C GLN A 47 -6.18 -13.42 18.59
N ALA A 48 -5.68 -12.26 18.17
CA ALA A 48 -5.92 -11.69 16.85
C ALA A 48 -5.26 -12.48 15.71
N GLY A 49 -4.32 -13.37 16.02
CA GLY A 49 -3.58 -14.18 15.04
C GLY A 49 -2.55 -13.39 14.23
N ILE A 50 -2.17 -12.19 14.68
CA ILE A 50 -1.18 -11.35 14.01
C ILE A 50 0.20 -11.98 14.18
N LYS A 51 0.88 -12.25 13.06
CA LYS A 51 2.17 -12.95 13.03
C LYS A 51 3.22 -12.23 12.19
N PHE A 52 2.81 -11.26 11.37
CA PHE A 52 3.67 -10.58 10.41
C PHE A 52 3.48 -9.06 10.46
N GLY A 53 4.47 -8.32 9.94
CA GLY A 53 4.34 -6.88 9.71
C GLY A 53 4.72 -5.95 10.87
N PHE A 54 5.23 -6.47 11.99
CA PHE A 54 5.68 -5.65 13.13
C PHE A 54 6.86 -4.72 12.76
N GLU A 55 7.85 -5.26 12.05
CA GLU A 55 9.00 -4.48 11.58
C GLU A 55 8.59 -3.42 10.56
N ASN A 56 7.70 -3.77 9.63
CA ASN A 56 7.15 -2.85 8.64
C ASN A 56 6.42 -1.69 9.31
N ALA A 57 5.58 -1.98 10.33
CA ALA A 57 4.90 -0.95 11.10
C ALA A 57 5.89 -0.04 11.86
N SER A 58 6.89 -0.63 12.51
CA SER A 58 7.95 0.12 13.21
C SER A 58 8.73 1.05 12.27
N ASN A 59 9.10 0.55 11.10
CA ASN A 59 9.80 1.31 10.07
C ASN A 59 8.92 2.44 9.52
N TYR A 60 7.64 2.17 9.26
CA TYR A 60 6.68 3.16 8.80
C TYR A 60 6.53 4.32 9.80
N LEU A 61 6.32 4.01 11.09
CA LEU A 61 6.19 5.02 12.14
C LEU A 61 7.46 5.88 12.25
N LYS A 62 8.65 5.26 12.18
CA LYS A 62 9.93 5.98 12.20
C LYS A 62 10.09 6.92 11.00
N GLN A 63 9.84 6.42 9.79
CA GLN A 63 9.95 7.21 8.56
C GLN A 63 9.00 8.40 8.54
N LYS A 64 7.77 8.21 9.06
CA LYS A 64 6.75 9.25 9.14
C LYS A 64 6.86 10.12 10.40
N GLN A 65 7.82 9.85 11.28
CA GLN A 65 8.00 10.53 12.57
C GLN A 65 6.73 10.54 13.45
N ILE A 66 5.92 9.49 13.34
CA ILE A 66 4.69 9.34 14.12
C ILE A 66 5.07 8.86 15.52
N LYS A 67 4.68 9.65 16.53
CA LYS A 67 4.83 9.26 17.94
C LYS A 67 3.66 8.38 18.36
N LYS A 68 3.96 7.41 19.23
CA LYS A 68 2.94 6.61 19.89
C LYS A 68 2.41 7.41 21.08
N GLU A 69 1.13 7.76 21.04
CA GLU A 69 0.47 8.57 22.05
C GLU A 69 -0.69 7.79 22.67
N PHE A 70 -1.00 8.09 23.93
CA PHE A 70 -2.18 7.50 24.57
C PHE A 70 -3.46 8.03 23.92
N ASN A 71 -4.51 7.22 23.98
CA ASN A 71 -5.84 7.50 23.41
C ASN A 71 -5.84 7.72 21.88
N GLN A 72 -4.73 7.48 21.19
CA GLN A 72 -4.65 7.52 19.74
C GLN A 72 -4.23 6.16 19.17
N PRO A 73 -4.89 5.68 18.10
CA PRO A 73 -4.47 4.47 17.43
C PRO A 73 -3.12 4.68 16.74
N PHE A 74 -2.20 3.76 16.93
CA PHE A 74 -0.95 3.72 16.18
C PHE A 74 -0.74 2.34 15.56
N LEU A 75 -0.03 2.32 14.45
CA LEU A 75 0.21 1.10 13.68
C LEU A 75 1.07 0.12 14.50
N ILE A 76 0.58 -1.11 14.68
CA ILE A 76 1.32 -2.18 15.37
C ILE A 76 1.78 -3.28 14.41
N ALA A 77 1.04 -3.51 13.32
CA ALA A 77 1.44 -4.41 12.25
C ALA A 77 1.03 -3.86 10.89
N LEU A 78 1.89 -4.04 9.89
CA LEU A 78 1.69 -3.62 8.50
C LEU A 78 2.15 -4.73 7.57
N GLY A 79 1.21 -5.31 6.83
CA GLY A 79 1.49 -6.29 5.79
C GLY A 79 2.32 -5.67 4.65
N GLU A 80 2.82 -6.54 3.79
CA GLU A 80 3.63 -6.18 2.63
C GLU A 80 2.76 -6.25 1.38
N LYS A 81 2.51 -5.12 0.73
CA LYS A 81 1.82 -5.06 -0.55
C LYS A 81 2.83 -4.77 -1.65
N HIS A 82 2.88 -5.66 -2.62
CA HIS A 82 3.57 -5.42 -3.88
C HIS A 82 2.54 -5.16 -4.95
N GLU A 83 2.57 -3.94 -5.48
CA GLU A 83 1.82 -3.62 -6.69
C GLU A 83 2.61 -4.13 -7.90
N PRO A 84 1.94 -4.64 -8.95
CA PRO A 84 2.63 -5.04 -10.16
C PRO A 84 3.31 -3.82 -10.78
N GLU A 85 4.62 -3.92 -11.06
CA GLU A 85 5.32 -2.89 -11.82
C GLU A 85 4.83 -2.91 -13.28
N ILE A 86 4.33 -1.76 -13.72
CA ILE A 86 3.91 -1.54 -15.11
C ILE A 86 5.04 -0.81 -15.83
N GLU A 87 5.63 -1.48 -16.81
CA GLU A 87 6.55 -0.85 -17.76
C GLU A 87 5.75 -0.29 -18.94
N VAL A 88 5.90 1.00 -19.20
CA VAL A 88 5.28 1.69 -20.33
C VAL A 88 6.35 1.97 -21.38
N SER A 89 6.25 1.33 -22.54
CA SER A 89 7.12 1.61 -23.68
C SER A 89 6.34 2.38 -24.75
N TYR A 90 6.70 3.64 -24.98
CA TYR A 90 6.12 4.42 -26.07
C TYR A 90 6.67 3.90 -27.41
N LEU A 91 5.77 3.62 -28.35
CA LEU A 91 6.15 3.19 -29.71
C LEU A 91 6.39 4.37 -30.65
N ILE A 92 6.27 5.58 -30.12
CA ILE A 92 6.32 6.84 -30.84
C ILE A 92 7.01 7.86 -29.94
N GLU A 93 8.06 8.50 -30.44
CA GLU A 93 8.71 9.57 -29.70
C GLU A 93 7.99 10.90 -29.92
N LYS A 94 7.85 11.70 -28.85
CA LYS A 94 7.09 12.97 -28.88
C LYS A 94 7.67 13.98 -29.89
N ASN A 95 8.99 13.98 -30.07
CA ASN A 95 9.74 14.77 -31.05
C ASN A 95 9.51 14.33 -32.52
N GLU A 96 8.94 13.14 -32.76
CA GLU A 96 8.57 12.65 -34.10
C GLU A 96 7.10 12.94 -34.46
N THR A 97 6.37 13.63 -33.57
CA THR A 97 4.95 13.94 -33.70
C THR A 97 4.71 15.43 -33.66
N ILE A 98 3.77 15.91 -34.48
CA ILE A 98 3.32 17.31 -34.47
C ILE A 98 1.81 17.36 -34.31
N ASP A 99 1.34 18.36 -33.57
CA ASP A 99 -0.07 18.73 -33.59
C ASP A 99 -0.38 19.45 -34.92
N PRO A 100 -1.28 18.92 -35.76
CA PRO A 100 -1.64 19.54 -37.03
C PRO A 100 -2.09 21.00 -36.92
N GLN A 101 -2.55 21.44 -35.75
CA GLN A 101 -2.97 22.83 -35.50
C GLN A 101 -1.79 23.80 -35.31
N HIS A 102 -0.57 23.29 -35.13
CA HIS A 102 0.64 24.07 -34.85
C HIS A 102 1.68 23.98 -35.99
N ILE A 103 1.27 23.53 -37.19
CA ILE A 103 2.14 23.44 -38.35
C ILE A 103 2.17 24.79 -39.08
N GLU A 104 3.29 25.52 -38.99
CA GLU A 104 3.50 26.79 -39.69
C GLU A 104 4.11 26.62 -41.10
N ASN A 105 4.81 25.51 -41.35
CA ASN A 105 5.49 25.23 -42.62
C ASN A 105 5.30 23.78 -43.09
N THR A 106 4.84 23.60 -44.33
CA THR A 106 4.60 22.28 -44.93
C THR A 106 5.87 21.46 -45.18
N SER A 107 7.03 22.10 -45.17
CA SER A 107 8.33 21.44 -45.42
C SER A 107 8.74 20.53 -44.27
N GLU A 108 8.30 20.85 -43.05
CA GLU A 108 8.57 20.10 -41.81
C GLU A 108 7.75 18.81 -41.71
N ILE A 109 6.66 18.69 -42.49
CA ILE A 109 5.76 17.54 -42.48
C ILE A 109 6.42 16.28 -43.09
N LYS A 110 7.40 16.44 -44.00
CA LYS A 110 7.98 15.33 -44.76
C LYS A 110 8.81 14.37 -43.90
N GLU A 111 9.32 14.84 -42.76
CA GLU A 111 10.17 14.07 -41.86
C GLU A 111 9.40 13.47 -40.67
N LEU A 112 8.12 13.82 -40.52
CA LEU A 112 7.30 13.45 -39.37
C LEU A 112 6.47 12.20 -39.62
N LYS A 113 6.30 11.41 -38.57
CA LYS A 113 5.57 10.14 -38.64
C LYS A 113 4.07 10.40 -38.43
N LYS A 114 3.28 10.21 -39.48
CA LYS A 114 1.82 10.32 -39.38
C LYS A 114 1.25 9.13 -38.59
N ILE A 115 0.53 9.44 -37.52
CA ILE A 115 -0.23 8.46 -36.74
C ILE A 115 -1.60 8.26 -37.39
N ILE A 116 -1.99 7.00 -37.64
CA ILE A 116 -3.33 6.68 -38.15
C ILE A 116 -4.27 6.21 -37.04
N LYS A 117 -5.57 6.35 -37.26
CA LYS A 117 -6.59 5.88 -36.32
C LYS A 117 -6.38 4.39 -36.01
N ASN A 118 -6.48 4.03 -34.74
CA ASN A 118 -6.28 2.68 -34.20
C ASN A 118 -4.83 2.17 -34.27
N GLN A 119 -3.85 3.03 -34.53
CA GLN A 119 -2.44 2.66 -34.37
C GLN A 119 -2.07 2.60 -32.87
N PRO A 120 -1.43 1.52 -32.40
CA PRO A 120 -0.90 1.45 -31.05
C PRO A 120 0.15 2.55 -30.82
N LEU A 121 0.01 3.30 -29.73
CA LEU A 121 0.93 4.40 -29.38
C LEU A 121 1.95 3.99 -28.32
N LEU A 122 1.63 2.96 -27.55
CA LEU A 122 2.46 2.42 -26.49
C LEU A 122 2.16 0.93 -26.30
N THR A 123 3.10 0.26 -25.66
CA THR A 123 2.94 -1.09 -25.12
C THR A 123 3.03 -1.01 -23.62
N LEU A 124 2.12 -1.69 -22.92
CA LEU A 124 2.18 -1.93 -21.49
C LEU A 124 2.73 -3.33 -21.29
N LYS A 125 3.78 -3.47 -20.49
CA LYS A 125 4.23 -4.76 -19.98
C LYS A 125 4.04 -4.77 -18.47
N VAL A 126 3.23 -5.71 -18.00
CA VAL A 126 3.14 -6.03 -16.58
C VAL A 126 4.27 -7.01 -16.30
N GLN A 127 5.15 -6.72 -15.34
CA GLN A 127 6.21 -7.66 -14.99
C GLN A 127 5.58 -8.98 -14.48
N GLU A 128 6.00 -10.11 -15.06
CA GLU A 128 5.40 -11.43 -14.84
C GLU A 128 5.69 -12.04 -13.46
N ASN A 129 6.59 -11.43 -12.67
CA ASN A 129 6.93 -11.89 -11.32
C ASN A 129 6.55 -10.84 -10.29
N PRO A 130 5.25 -10.65 -9.99
CA PRO A 130 4.87 -9.85 -8.84
C PRO A 130 5.48 -10.51 -7.60
N LYS A 131 6.23 -9.74 -6.82
CA LYS A 131 6.66 -10.19 -5.50
C LYS A 131 5.42 -10.55 -4.70
N SER A 132 5.49 -11.65 -3.97
CA SER A 132 4.41 -12.12 -3.10
C SER A 132 4.04 -11.05 -2.08
N SER A 133 2.75 -10.70 -2.00
CA SER A 133 2.24 -9.84 -0.93
C SER A 133 1.94 -10.68 0.30
N PHE A 134 2.08 -10.10 1.50
CA PHE A 134 1.82 -10.78 2.78
C PHE A 134 0.90 -9.94 3.66
N ASP A 135 -0.17 -10.53 4.17
CA ASP A 135 -1.06 -9.88 5.14
C ASP A 135 -0.45 -9.86 6.58
N VAL A 136 -1.12 -9.23 7.55
CA VAL A 136 -0.60 -9.19 8.95
C VAL A 136 -0.64 -10.54 9.66
N PHE A 137 -1.36 -11.52 9.11
CA PHE A 137 -1.45 -12.87 9.62
C PHE A 137 -0.35 -13.78 9.06
N GLY A 138 0.42 -13.28 8.07
CA GLY A 138 1.50 -14.01 7.40
C GLY A 138 1.02 -14.87 6.24
N ASN A 139 -0.20 -14.68 5.76
CA ASN A 139 -0.68 -15.36 4.57
C ASN A 139 -0.14 -14.67 3.32
N GLU A 140 0.33 -15.47 2.38
CA GLU A 140 0.67 -15.00 1.05
C GLU A 140 -0.62 -14.66 0.27
N ILE A 141 -0.70 -13.44 -0.24
CA ILE A 141 -1.80 -12.97 -1.07
C ILE A 141 -1.24 -12.85 -2.50
N SER A 142 -1.63 -13.79 -3.35
CA SER A 142 -1.38 -13.71 -4.78
C SER A 142 -2.38 -12.75 -5.42
N SER A 143 -1.88 -11.82 -6.23
CA SER A 143 -2.73 -11.03 -7.12
C SER A 143 -3.21 -11.96 -8.24
N GLU A 144 -4.44 -12.50 -8.11
CA GLU A 144 -5.14 -13.16 -9.22
C GLU A 144 -5.44 -12.19 -10.38
#